data_AF-A0ABD3XWZ5-F1
#
_entry.id   AF-A0ABD3XWZ5-F1
#
_cell.length_a   1.000
_cell.length_b   1.000
_cell.length_c   1.000
_cell.angle_alpha   90.00
_cell.angle_beta   90.00
_cell.angle_gamma   90.00
#
_symmetry.space_group_name_H-M   'P 1'
#
loop_
_entity.id
_entity.type
_entity.pdbx_description
1 polymer ?
#
loop_
_entity_poly.entity_id
_entity_poly.type
_entity_poly.pdbx_seq_one_letter_code
_entity_poly.pdbx_strand_id
1 'polypeptide(L)'
;MDEENHQMEQRDDSRPYFRRQKGIIMAVGFDDPDALESLWTSFKSGKLNAALQEALLTPSIMHSVEASKIVLHTRLFEDEYTLCHDELYIQTSKRENVQSMHNDLTMIARIKEYQKFLNQDVMSVRDLENQMEHSLGEFMAVLKQVFPNTMTKLQNLQELETIIKDAQGTKFKQNGSLDLYIQLIERMNKLYQELYISVAIPLLQIHSVCENETQRKAKECIVEKIRYISKLLRSDTDLQKVSHPGWSVKVIKREEGLFLGLISLVPISVEHAYDIDLLIDEYMRQFPDR
;
A
#
# COMPACT_ATOMS: atom_id res chain seq x y z
N MET A 1 -19.68 51.83 21.14
CA MET A 1 -19.43 51.99 22.59
C MET A 1 -18.47 50.89 23.00
N ASP A 2 -17.31 50.84 22.36
CA ASP A 2 -16.18 51.79 22.50
C ASP A 2 -15.54 51.62 23.88
N GLU A 3 -14.35 51.03 23.91
CA GLU A 3 -13.16 51.86 24.16
C GLU A 3 -11.91 51.10 23.72
N GLU A 4 -11.24 51.71 22.75
CA GLU A 4 -9.89 51.44 22.32
C GLU A 4 -8.90 51.66 23.47
N ASN A 5 -7.85 50.86 23.52
CA ASN A 5 -6.58 51.35 24.03
C ASN A 5 -5.47 50.94 23.07
N HIS A 6 -5.12 51.88 22.20
CA HIS A 6 -3.88 51.89 21.44
C HIS A 6 -2.71 52.17 22.38
N GLN A 7 -1.69 51.31 22.36
CA GLN A 7 -0.31 51.79 22.42
C GLN A 7 0.47 51.22 21.23
N MET A 8 0.91 52.17 20.41
CA MET A 8 1.90 52.00 19.36
C MET A 8 3.23 51.57 19.97
N GLU A 9 3.82 50.51 19.42
CA GLU A 9 5.26 50.51 19.19
C GLU A 9 5.53 50.39 17.70
N GLN A 10 6.45 51.25 17.28
CA GLN A 10 6.72 51.66 15.91
C GLN A 10 7.37 50.55 15.08
N ARG A 11 7.02 50.56 13.78
CA ARG A 11 7.57 49.72 12.72
C ARG A 11 9.07 49.99 12.54
N ASP A 12 9.88 48.95 12.40
CA ASP A 12 10.66 48.72 11.17
C ASP A 12 11.25 47.29 11.14
N ASP A 13 10.70 46.43 10.28
CA ASP A 13 11.54 45.63 9.37
C ASP A 13 10.64 45.07 8.27
N SER A 14 10.62 45.78 7.14
CA SER A 14 9.94 45.43 5.92
C SER A 14 10.49 44.11 5.35
N ARG A 15 9.90 42.99 5.74
CA ARG A 15 9.93 41.75 4.94
C ARG A 15 8.49 41.29 4.73
N PRO A 16 8.06 40.99 3.48
CA PRO A 16 6.77 40.39 3.25
C PRO A 16 6.78 39.00 3.92
N TYR A 17 6.09 38.86 5.04
CA TYR A 17 5.72 37.54 5.54
C TYR A 17 4.74 36.94 4.54
N PHE A 18 5.27 36.20 3.57
CA PHE A 18 4.48 35.35 2.70
C PHE A 18 3.81 34.27 3.55
N ARG A 19 2.60 34.53 4.05
CA ARG A 19 1.76 33.50 4.67
C ARG A 19 1.15 32.62 3.58
N ARG A 20 1.95 31.76 2.96
CA ARG A 20 1.43 30.64 2.18
C ARG A 20 0.86 29.62 3.18
N GLN A 21 -0.47 29.45 3.21
CA GLN A 21 -1.12 28.31 3.87
C GLN A 21 -0.85 27.04 3.06
N LYS A 22 0.41 26.60 3.02
CA LYS A 22 0.79 25.26 2.56
C LYS A 22 1.38 24.57 3.78
N GLY A 23 0.65 23.63 4.34
CA GLY A 23 1.06 22.85 5.51
C GLY A 23 1.51 21.44 5.10
N ILE A 24 2.18 20.76 6.02
CA ILE A 24 2.45 19.34 5.93
C ILE A 24 1.39 18.65 6.79
N ILE A 25 0.69 17.67 6.22
CA ILE A 25 -0.20 16.79 6.98
C ILE A 25 0.63 15.55 7.32
N MET A 26 0.73 15.24 8.60
CA MET A 26 1.34 14.01 9.09
C MET A 26 0.26 13.17 9.75
N ALA A 27 0.03 11.98 9.21
CA ALA A 27 -0.79 10.97 9.86
C ALA A 27 0.11 10.16 10.80
N VAL A 28 -0.28 10.05 12.07
CA VAL A 28 0.43 9.29 13.09
C VAL A 28 -0.55 8.27 13.65
N GLY A 29 -0.20 6.98 13.53
CA GLY A 29 -0.98 5.90 14.11
C GLY A 29 -0.55 5.65 15.56
N PHE A 30 -1.51 5.32 16.41
CA PHE A 30 -1.31 4.92 17.80
C PHE A 30 -1.93 3.54 18.01
N ASP A 31 -1.20 2.65 18.64
CA ASP A 31 -1.63 1.34 19.12
C ASP A 31 -1.76 1.29 20.65
N ASP A 32 -1.24 2.31 21.34
CA ASP A 32 -1.25 2.48 22.79
C ASP A 32 -1.98 3.78 23.19
N PRO A 33 -3.04 3.70 24.03
CA PRO A 33 -3.71 4.87 24.58
C PRO A 33 -2.76 5.83 25.33
N ASP A 34 -1.78 5.31 26.06
CA ASP A 34 -0.85 6.15 26.84
C ASP A 34 0.08 6.97 25.92
N ALA A 35 0.44 6.42 24.75
CA ALA A 35 1.19 7.12 23.72
C ALA A 35 0.36 8.26 23.09
N LEU A 36 -0.94 8.03 22.83
CA LEU A 36 -1.85 9.07 22.33
C LEU A 36 -1.99 10.21 23.37
N GLU A 37 -2.17 9.88 24.64
CA GLU A 37 -2.24 10.86 25.74
C GLU A 37 -0.95 11.69 25.87
N SER A 38 0.19 11.03 25.71
CA SER A 38 1.50 11.68 25.74
C SER A 38 1.67 12.67 24.59
N LEU A 39 1.20 12.33 23.38
CA LEU A 39 1.18 13.25 22.24
C LEU A 39 0.26 14.46 22.54
N TRP A 40 -0.96 14.21 23.00
CA TRP A 40 -1.95 15.24 23.27
C TRP A 40 -1.47 16.23 24.34
N THR A 41 -0.88 15.71 25.42
CA THR A 41 -0.27 16.51 26.48
C THR A 41 0.91 17.34 25.97
N SER A 42 1.75 16.75 25.11
CA SER A 42 2.88 17.45 24.48
C SER A 42 2.42 18.56 23.52
N PHE A 43 1.29 18.36 22.84
CA PHE A 43 0.66 19.39 22.02
C PHE A 43 0.10 20.55 22.86
N LYS A 44 -0.74 20.27 23.87
CA LYS A 44 -1.35 21.29 24.74
C LYS A 44 -0.30 22.10 25.51
N SER A 45 0.83 21.49 25.87
CA SER A 45 1.96 22.17 26.53
C SER A 45 2.91 22.90 25.58
N GLY A 46 2.68 22.84 24.26
CA GLY A 46 3.53 23.47 23.24
C GLY A 46 4.87 22.76 22.99
N LYS A 47 5.18 21.68 23.72
CA LYS A 47 6.41 20.90 23.57
C LYS A 47 6.50 20.22 22.20
N LEU A 48 5.37 19.81 21.63
CA LEU A 48 5.32 19.17 20.31
C LEU A 48 5.82 20.12 19.20
N ASN A 49 5.49 21.41 19.29
CA ASN A 49 6.01 22.42 18.36
C ASN A 49 7.54 22.50 18.42
N ALA A 50 8.10 22.54 19.64
CA ALA A 50 9.54 22.61 19.83
C ALA A 50 10.24 21.37 19.28
N ALA A 51 9.70 20.18 19.58
CA ALA A 51 10.26 18.92 19.09
C ALA A 51 10.25 18.84 17.56
N LEU A 52 9.15 19.21 16.91
CA LEU A 52 9.06 19.18 15.45
C LEU A 52 9.89 20.27 14.78
N GLN A 53 10.00 21.45 15.40
CA GLN A 53 10.90 22.51 14.97
C GLN A 53 12.35 22.01 14.94
N GLU A 54 12.80 21.31 15.98
CA GLU A 54 14.16 20.76 16.06
C GLU A 54 14.38 19.61 15.09
N ALA A 55 13.42 18.69 14.98
CA ALA A 55 13.54 17.50 14.15
C ALA A 55 13.47 17.80 12.64
N LEU A 56 12.58 18.72 12.21
CA LEU A 56 12.29 18.95 10.80
C LEU A 56 13.07 20.13 10.21
N LEU A 57 13.51 21.11 11.01
CA LEU A 57 14.25 22.28 10.51
C LEU A 57 15.74 22.15 10.79
N THR A 58 16.38 21.33 9.97
CA THR A 58 17.84 21.21 9.97
C THR A 58 18.48 22.38 9.20
N PRO A 59 19.75 22.72 9.48
CA PRO A 59 20.49 23.75 8.73
C PRO A 59 20.51 23.49 7.22
N SER A 60 20.58 22.22 6.80
CA SER A 60 20.55 21.82 5.39
C SER A 60 19.23 22.18 4.71
N ILE A 61 18.09 21.99 5.39
CA ILE A 61 16.76 22.35 4.88
C ILE A 61 16.62 23.87 4.83
N MET A 62 17.10 24.59 5.86
CA MET A 62 17.09 26.05 5.88
C MET A 62 17.90 26.65 4.72
N HIS A 63 19.06 26.06 4.40
CA HIS A 63 19.89 26.47 3.28
C HIS A 63 19.25 26.12 1.91
N SER A 64 18.64 24.95 1.76
CA SER A 64 18.05 24.52 0.48
C SER A 64 16.82 25.33 0.07
N VAL A 65 16.11 25.91 1.04
CA VAL A 65 14.94 26.76 0.80
C VAL A 65 15.24 28.26 0.92
N GLU A 66 16.51 28.63 1.07
CA GLU A 66 17.00 30.01 1.16
C GLU A 66 16.25 30.85 2.23
N ALA A 67 15.80 30.22 3.32
CA ALA A 67 15.06 30.90 4.37
C ALA A 67 15.97 31.27 5.54
N SER A 68 15.85 32.51 6.03
CA SER A 68 16.56 32.98 7.23
C SER A 68 15.87 32.57 8.54
N LYS A 69 14.57 32.28 8.49
CA LYS A 69 13.78 31.80 9.63
C LYS A 69 12.54 31.06 9.13
N ILE A 70 12.32 29.85 9.62
CA ILE A 70 11.06 29.10 9.46
C ILE A 70 10.53 28.79 10.85
N VAL A 71 9.23 28.97 11.07
CA VAL A 71 8.55 28.61 12.32
C VAL A 71 7.45 27.63 11.97
N LEU A 72 7.49 26.45 12.57
CA LEU A 72 6.45 25.44 12.44
C LEU A 72 5.38 25.65 13.51
N HIS A 73 4.13 25.56 13.10
CA HIS A 73 2.98 25.53 13.99
C HIS A 73 2.27 24.20 13.78
N THR A 74 2.18 23.42 14.84
CA THR A 74 1.40 22.19 14.89
C THR A 74 -0.05 22.54 15.19
N ARG A 75 -0.93 21.75 14.59
CA ARG A 75 -2.35 21.79 14.86
C ARG A 75 -2.80 20.34 14.97
N LEU A 76 -3.33 19.99 16.13
CA LEU A 76 -4.13 18.78 16.32
C LEU A 76 -5.58 19.20 16.54
N PHE A 77 -6.48 18.45 15.95
CA PHE A 77 -7.92 18.68 16.08
C PHE A 77 -8.45 17.86 17.25
N GLU A 78 -9.23 18.50 18.12
CA GLU A 78 -9.70 17.87 19.36
C GLU A 78 -10.73 16.77 19.08
N ASP A 79 -11.57 16.96 18.07
CA ASP A 79 -12.50 15.95 17.55
C ASP A 79 -11.77 14.73 16.99
N GLU A 80 -10.69 14.91 16.21
CA GLU A 80 -9.89 13.78 15.72
C GLU A 80 -9.20 13.03 16.86
N TYR A 81 -8.68 13.75 17.86
CA TYR A 81 -8.12 13.15 19.06
C TYR A 81 -9.18 12.37 19.85
N THR A 82 -10.37 12.94 20.09
CA THR A 82 -11.45 12.27 20.81
C THR A 82 -11.92 11.04 20.06
N LEU A 83 -12.06 11.09 18.74
CA LEU A 83 -12.41 9.92 17.93
C LEU A 83 -11.36 8.80 18.06
N CYS A 84 -10.07 9.14 17.97
CA CYS A 84 -8.98 8.18 18.09
C CYS A 84 -8.90 7.60 19.52
N HIS A 85 -9.05 8.45 20.53
CA HIS A 85 -9.11 8.07 21.93
C HIS A 85 -10.28 7.12 22.18
N ASP A 86 -11.49 7.49 21.78
CA ASP A 86 -12.68 6.65 21.97
C ASP A 86 -12.56 5.34 21.22
N GLU A 87 -11.98 5.33 20.01
CA GLU A 87 -11.70 4.11 19.26
C GLU A 87 -10.74 3.19 20.03
N LEU A 88 -9.62 3.71 20.53
CA LEU A 88 -8.64 2.95 21.32
C LEU A 88 -9.23 2.43 22.65
N TYR A 89 -10.04 3.23 23.33
CA TYR A 89 -10.71 2.83 24.57
C TYR A 89 -11.86 1.84 24.34
N ILE A 90 -12.59 1.93 23.23
CA ILE A 90 -13.57 0.93 22.82
C ILE A 90 -12.88 -0.37 22.42
N GLN A 91 -11.73 -0.31 21.73
CA GLN A 91 -10.94 -1.48 21.37
C GLN A 91 -10.38 -2.21 22.61
N THR A 92 -9.90 -1.48 23.62
CA THR A 92 -9.47 -2.08 24.90
C THR A 92 -10.63 -2.67 25.72
N SER A 93 -11.83 -2.10 25.60
CA SER A 93 -13.05 -2.57 26.29
C SER A 93 -13.79 -3.71 25.56
N LYS A 94 -13.61 -3.84 24.24
CA LYS A 94 -14.12 -4.93 23.39
C LYS A 94 -13.10 -6.06 23.21
N ARG A 95 -12.23 -6.31 24.19
CA ARG A 95 -11.54 -7.59 24.31
C ARG A 95 -12.56 -8.65 24.72
N GLU A 96 -13.46 -8.99 23.79
CA GLU A 96 -14.40 -10.08 23.97
C GLU A 96 -13.61 -11.35 24.27
N ASN A 97 -14.09 -12.14 25.24
CA ASN A 97 -13.51 -13.39 25.67
C ASN A 97 -13.50 -14.40 24.51
N VAL A 98 -12.52 -14.30 23.63
CA VAL A 98 -12.23 -15.30 22.61
C VAL A 98 -11.84 -16.56 23.36
N GLN A 99 -12.67 -17.61 23.28
CA GLN A 99 -12.28 -18.94 23.76
C GLN A 99 -11.15 -19.45 22.88
N SER A 100 -9.91 -19.12 23.24
CA SER A 100 -8.74 -19.48 22.44
C SER A 100 -8.43 -20.96 22.62
N MET A 101 -8.64 -21.79 21.58
CA MET A 101 -8.09 -23.15 21.57
C MET A 101 -6.61 -23.09 21.17
N HIS A 102 -5.81 -24.04 21.66
CA HIS A 102 -4.36 -24.04 21.46
C HIS A 102 -3.95 -24.05 19.96
N ASN A 103 -4.73 -24.74 19.13
CA ASN A 103 -4.49 -24.83 17.69
C ASN A 103 -4.74 -23.50 16.98
N ASP A 104 -5.77 -22.73 17.34
CA ASP A 104 -6.06 -21.43 16.74
C ASP A 104 -4.95 -20.42 17.03
N LEU A 105 -4.44 -20.40 18.27
CA LEU A 105 -3.29 -19.57 18.66
C LEU A 105 -2.02 -19.93 17.88
N THR A 106 -1.85 -21.22 17.56
CA THR A 106 -0.73 -21.67 16.72
C THR A 106 -0.88 -21.15 15.29
N MET A 107 -2.10 -21.13 14.74
CA MET A 107 -2.35 -20.56 13.42
C MET A 107 -2.12 -19.05 13.39
N ILE A 108 -2.60 -18.33 14.41
CA ILE A 108 -2.36 -16.89 14.56
C ILE A 108 -0.86 -16.59 14.63
N ALA A 109 -0.10 -17.35 15.42
CA ALA A 109 1.35 -17.19 15.53
C ALA A 109 2.06 -17.40 14.18
N ARG A 110 1.62 -18.38 13.38
CA ARG A 110 2.16 -18.61 12.02
C ARG A 110 1.90 -17.44 11.09
N ILE A 111 0.70 -16.86 11.13
CA ILE A 111 0.38 -15.69 10.29
C ILE A 111 1.18 -14.47 10.77
N LYS A 112 1.30 -14.23 12.09
CA LYS A 112 2.15 -13.17 12.66
C LYS A 112 3.62 -13.30 12.24
N GLU A 113 4.15 -14.53 12.18
CA GLU A 113 5.51 -14.74 11.70
C GLU A 113 5.67 -14.38 10.23
N TYR A 114 4.69 -14.72 9.39
CA TYR A 114 4.68 -14.36 7.98
C TYR A 114 4.57 -12.85 7.75
N GLN A 115 3.74 -12.17 8.55
CA GLN A 115 3.51 -10.73 8.48
C GLN A 115 4.79 -9.90 8.66
N LYS A 116 5.79 -10.40 9.41
CA LYS A 116 7.07 -9.72 9.62
C LYS A 116 7.83 -9.40 8.33
N PHE A 117 7.59 -10.17 7.27
CA PHE A 117 8.26 -9.99 5.98
C PHE A 117 7.31 -9.71 4.82
N LEU A 118 5.99 -9.94 4.99
CA LEU A 118 4.99 -9.67 3.96
C LEU A 118 5.07 -8.22 3.45
N ASN A 119 5.17 -7.23 4.35
CA ASN A 119 5.24 -5.84 3.94
C ASN A 119 6.45 -5.57 3.01
N GLN A 120 7.60 -6.18 3.29
CA GLN A 120 8.79 -6.07 2.44
C GLN A 120 8.55 -6.69 1.05
N ASP A 121 7.88 -7.84 0.99
CA ASP A 121 7.55 -8.49 -0.28
C ASP A 121 6.53 -7.68 -1.09
N VAL A 122 5.53 -7.08 -0.43
CA VAL A 122 4.53 -6.19 -1.06
C VAL A 122 5.19 -4.93 -1.60
N MET A 123 6.09 -4.30 -0.83
CA MET A 123 6.87 -3.15 -1.31
C MET A 123 7.76 -3.53 -2.49
N SER A 124 8.39 -4.71 -2.46
CA SER A 124 9.22 -5.20 -3.56
C SER A 124 8.43 -5.37 -4.87
N VAL A 125 7.22 -5.92 -4.84
CA VAL A 125 6.40 -6.04 -6.08
C VAL A 125 5.88 -4.68 -6.55
N ARG A 126 5.61 -3.75 -5.63
CA ARG A 126 5.22 -2.37 -5.96
C ARG A 126 6.34 -1.59 -6.63
N ASP A 127 7.58 -1.77 -6.19
CA ASP A 127 8.74 -1.16 -6.83
C ASP A 127 8.96 -1.69 -8.26
N LEU A 128 8.73 -2.99 -8.47
CA LEU A 128 8.78 -3.61 -9.79
C LEU A 128 7.62 -3.14 -10.69
N GLU A 129 6.40 -3.00 -10.16
CA GLU A 129 5.29 -2.38 -10.88
C GLU A 129 5.64 -0.96 -11.34
N ASN A 130 6.19 -0.14 -10.44
CA ASN A 130 6.60 1.22 -10.79
C ASN A 130 7.64 1.20 -11.92
N GLN A 131 8.65 0.34 -11.84
CA GLN A 131 9.65 0.20 -12.91
C GLN A 131 9.02 -0.27 -14.24
N MET A 132 8.05 -1.18 -14.16
CA MET A 132 7.31 -1.67 -15.32
C MET A 132 6.46 -0.55 -15.94
N GLU A 133 5.81 0.26 -15.14
CA GLU A 133 5.03 1.41 -15.61
C GLU A 133 5.91 2.40 -16.39
N HIS A 134 7.11 2.70 -15.87
CA HIS A 134 8.06 3.60 -16.55
C HIS A 134 8.59 3.03 -17.87
N SER A 135 8.70 1.69 -17.99
CA SER A 135 9.19 1.00 -19.19
C SER A 135 8.07 0.43 -20.08
N LEU A 136 6.80 0.74 -19.78
CA LEU A 136 5.63 0.14 -20.44
C LEU A 136 5.63 0.33 -21.96
N GLY A 137 6.04 1.51 -22.44
CA GLY A 137 6.13 1.80 -23.86
C GLY A 137 7.18 0.94 -24.57
N GLU A 138 8.35 0.75 -23.95
CA GLU A 138 9.41 -0.13 -24.45
C GLU A 138 8.92 -1.58 -24.47
N PHE A 139 8.32 -2.04 -23.38
CA PHE A 139 7.76 -3.38 -23.25
C PHE A 139 6.76 -3.69 -24.38
N MET A 140 5.79 -2.80 -24.62
CA MET A 140 4.82 -3.01 -25.69
C MET A 140 5.48 -3.01 -27.08
N ALA A 141 6.47 -2.15 -27.31
CA ALA A 141 7.20 -2.11 -28.58
C ALA A 141 7.98 -3.42 -28.82
N VAL A 142 8.58 -3.97 -27.77
CA VAL A 142 9.30 -5.23 -27.79
C VAL A 142 8.36 -6.39 -28.10
N LEU A 143 7.23 -6.48 -27.42
CA LEU A 143 6.24 -7.52 -27.69
C LEU A 143 5.71 -7.48 -29.12
N LYS A 144 5.51 -6.29 -29.70
CA LYS A 144 5.11 -6.17 -31.12
C LYS A 144 6.13 -6.73 -32.11
N GLN A 145 7.42 -6.70 -31.76
CA GLN A 145 8.47 -7.29 -32.61
C GLN A 145 8.45 -8.82 -32.56
N VAL A 146 7.94 -9.36 -31.46
CA VAL A 146 7.91 -10.80 -31.16
C VAL A 146 6.59 -11.43 -31.61
N PHE A 147 5.49 -10.67 -31.59
CA PHE A 147 4.19 -11.15 -32.05
C PHE A 147 4.15 -11.41 -33.57
N PRO A 148 3.46 -12.47 -34.01
CA PRO A 148 3.17 -12.66 -35.43
C PRO A 148 2.38 -11.48 -36.00
N ASN A 149 2.68 -11.05 -37.23
CA ASN A 149 2.00 -9.92 -37.89
C ASN A 149 0.47 -10.08 -38.04
N THR A 150 -0.03 -11.31 -37.97
CA THR A 150 -1.46 -11.64 -38.05
C THR A 150 -2.16 -11.64 -36.68
N MET A 151 -1.40 -11.55 -35.59
CA MET A 151 -1.93 -11.63 -34.24
C MET A 151 -2.65 -10.33 -33.87
N THR A 152 -3.91 -10.47 -33.48
CA THR A 152 -4.76 -9.33 -33.07
C THR A 152 -5.26 -9.48 -31.63
N LYS A 153 -5.07 -10.66 -31.03
CA LYS A 153 -5.46 -10.98 -29.65
C LYS A 153 -4.45 -11.92 -29.02
N LEU A 154 -4.19 -11.74 -27.73
CA LEU A 154 -3.40 -12.61 -26.88
C LEU A 154 -4.31 -13.21 -25.81
N GLN A 155 -4.54 -14.52 -25.84
CA GLN A 155 -5.53 -15.16 -24.98
C GLN A 155 -5.06 -15.28 -23.54
N ASN A 156 -3.82 -15.73 -23.32
CA ASN A 156 -3.31 -16.08 -22.00
C ASN A 156 -1.79 -15.99 -21.91
N LEU A 157 -1.25 -16.14 -20.69
CA LEU A 157 0.20 -16.09 -20.45
C LEU A 157 0.93 -17.28 -21.08
N GLN A 158 0.28 -18.45 -21.20
CA GLN A 158 0.87 -19.61 -21.86
C GLN A 158 1.17 -19.33 -23.34
N GLU A 159 0.25 -18.67 -24.05
CA GLU A 159 0.45 -18.24 -25.44
C GLU A 159 1.63 -17.26 -25.54
N LEU A 160 1.72 -16.30 -24.61
CA LEU A 160 2.84 -15.36 -24.54
C LEU A 160 4.18 -16.08 -24.33
N GLU A 161 4.25 -17.01 -23.38
CA GLU A 161 5.45 -17.79 -23.12
C GLU A 161 5.92 -18.58 -24.34
N THR A 162 4.99 -19.19 -25.09
CA THR A 162 5.30 -19.90 -26.34
C THR A 162 5.89 -18.95 -27.38
N ILE A 163 5.25 -17.79 -27.60
CA ILE A 163 5.70 -16.78 -28.56
C ILE A 163 7.11 -16.26 -28.19
N ILE A 164 7.37 -15.99 -26.92
CA ILE A 164 8.69 -15.55 -26.45
C ILE A 164 9.74 -16.64 -26.67
N LYS A 165 9.44 -17.90 -26.32
CA LYS A 165 10.35 -19.04 -26.51
C LYS A 165 10.72 -19.23 -27.99
N ASP A 166 9.74 -19.11 -28.89
CA ASP A 166 9.96 -19.25 -30.33
C ASP A 166 10.83 -18.11 -30.89
N ALA A 167 10.64 -16.88 -30.39
CA ALA A 167 11.43 -15.72 -30.80
C ALA A 167 12.86 -15.73 -30.26
N GLN A 168 13.08 -16.22 -29.04
CA GLN A 168 14.43 -16.40 -28.47
C GLN A 168 15.28 -17.39 -29.30
N GLY A 169 14.65 -18.38 -29.95
CA GLY A 169 15.32 -19.28 -30.89
C GLY A 169 15.80 -18.62 -32.20
N THR A 170 15.34 -17.41 -32.52
CA THR A 170 15.52 -16.76 -33.84
C THR A 170 16.40 -15.49 -33.84
N LYS A 171 17.31 -15.34 -32.87
CA LYS A 171 18.23 -14.18 -32.65
C LYS A 171 17.59 -12.95 -32.01
N PHE A 172 16.47 -13.11 -31.31
CA PHE A 172 15.95 -12.06 -30.44
C PHE A 172 16.94 -11.79 -29.30
N LYS A 173 17.39 -10.54 -29.14
CA LYS A 173 18.28 -10.13 -28.05
C LYS A 173 17.46 -9.95 -26.78
N GLN A 174 18.02 -10.38 -25.64
CA GLN A 174 17.50 -10.06 -24.30
C GLN A 174 17.11 -8.58 -24.22
N ASN A 175 15.92 -8.31 -23.70
CA ASN A 175 15.41 -6.96 -23.52
C ASN A 175 14.96 -6.80 -22.06
N GLY A 176 15.53 -5.79 -21.39
CA GLY A 176 15.31 -5.55 -19.98
C GLY A 176 13.84 -5.32 -19.60
N SER A 177 13.02 -4.73 -20.47
CA SER A 177 11.60 -4.47 -20.18
C SER A 177 10.75 -5.74 -20.24
N LEU A 178 11.06 -6.68 -21.15
CA LEU A 178 10.39 -7.98 -21.21
C LEU A 178 10.82 -8.87 -20.06
N ASP A 179 12.12 -8.89 -19.76
CA ASP A 179 12.67 -9.65 -18.62
C ASP A 179 12.10 -9.14 -17.29
N LEU A 180 11.92 -7.81 -17.14
CA LEU A 180 11.27 -7.19 -15.99
C LEU A 180 9.82 -7.65 -15.83
N TYR A 181 9.05 -7.70 -16.92
CA TYR A 181 7.67 -8.20 -16.88
C TYR A 181 7.60 -9.67 -16.44
N ILE A 182 8.44 -10.53 -17.03
CA ILE A 182 8.50 -11.96 -16.67
C ILE A 182 8.85 -12.11 -15.19
N GLN A 183 9.88 -11.41 -14.72
CA GLN A 183 10.29 -11.40 -13.33
C GLN A 183 9.15 -10.96 -12.40
N LEU A 184 8.39 -9.94 -12.79
CA LEU A 184 7.26 -9.44 -12.02
C LEU A 184 6.13 -10.48 -11.92
N ILE A 185 5.75 -11.12 -13.03
CA ILE A 185 4.76 -12.20 -13.03
C ILE A 185 5.21 -13.39 -12.16
N GLU A 186 6.48 -13.79 -12.25
CA GLU A 186 7.04 -14.86 -11.42
C GLU A 186 7.03 -14.48 -9.93
N ARG A 187 7.43 -13.25 -9.60
CA ARG A 187 7.45 -12.76 -8.22
C ARG A 187 6.04 -12.71 -7.63
N MET A 188 5.04 -12.26 -8.40
CA MET A 188 3.64 -12.26 -7.96
C MET A 188 3.10 -13.67 -7.79
N ASN A 189 3.37 -14.59 -8.72
CA ASN A 189 2.98 -15.99 -8.56
C ASN A 189 3.53 -16.59 -7.27
N LYS A 190 4.81 -16.35 -6.98
CA LYS A 190 5.45 -16.81 -5.74
C LYS A 190 4.81 -16.19 -4.50
N LEU A 191 4.60 -14.87 -4.50
CA LEU A 191 3.96 -14.16 -3.39
C LEU A 191 2.57 -14.72 -3.10
N TYR A 192 1.73 -14.94 -4.11
CA TYR A 192 0.39 -15.47 -3.92
C TYR A 192 0.35 -16.94 -3.50
N GLN A 193 1.34 -17.74 -3.91
CA GLN A 193 1.51 -19.10 -3.37
C GLN A 193 1.86 -19.07 -1.88
N GLU A 194 2.77 -18.18 -1.47
CA GLU A 194 3.16 -18.02 -0.07
C GLU A 194 2.01 -17.46 0.78
N LEU A 195 1.27 -16.46 0.29
CA LEU A 195 0.05 -15.95 0.93
C LEU A 195 -0.99 -17.07 1.11
N TYR A 196 -1.17 -17.93 0.11
CA TYR A 196 -2.09 -19.06 0.24
C TYR A 196 -1.66 -20.02 1.35
N ILE A 197 -0.38 -20.41 1.37
CA ILE A 197 0.15 -21.41 2.32
C ILE A 197 0.26 -20.86 3.75
N SER A 198 0.74 -19.63 3.88
CA SER A 198 1.11 -19.01 5.16
C SER A 198 0.00 -18.16 5.77
N VAL A 199 -0.98 -17.75 4.98
CA VAL A 199 -2.11 -16.92 5.45
C VAL A 199 -3.45 -17.63 5.24
N ALA A 200 -3.82 -17.94 4.00
CA ALA A 200 -5.16 -18.46 3.72
C ALA A 200 -5.44 -19.82 4.40
N ILE A 201 -4.50 -20.76 4.33
CA ILE A 201 -4.65 -22.07 4.98
C ILE A 201 -4.78 -21.92 6.51
N PRO A 202 -3.88 -21.21 7.23
CA PRO A 202 -4.05 -20.95 8.65
C PRO A 202 -5.37 -20.25 9.01
N LEU A 203 -5.77 -19.20 8.27
CA LEU A 203 -7.04 -18.51 8.51
C LEU A 203 -8.24 -19.46 8.42
N LEU A 204 -8.27 -20.34 7.42
CA LEU A 204 -9.33 -21.33 7.25
C LEU A 204 -9.36 -22.40 8.35
N GLN A 205 -8.25 -22.60 9.07
CA GLN A 205 -8.16 -23.52 10.21
C GLN A 205 -8.58 -22.89 11.53
N ILE A 206 -8.63 -21.55 11.61
CA ILE A 206 -9.14 -20.85 12.79
C ILE A 206 -10.65 -21.03 12.87
N HIS A 207 -11.12 -21.48 14.03
CA HIS A 207 -12.54 -21.70 14.28
C HIS A 207 -13.29 -20.38 14.41
N SER A 208 -14.51 -20.32 13.86
CA SER A 208 -15.36 -19.12 13.92
C SER A 208 -15.75 -18.70 15.34
N VAL A 209 -15.68 -19.60 16.31
CA VAL A 209 -15.87 -19.29 17.75
C VAL A 209 -14.73 -18.42 18.28
N CYS A 210 -13.55 -18.48 17.65
CA CYS A 210 -12.40 -17.64 17.97
C CYS A 210 -12.43 -16.28 17.24
N GLU A 211 -13.47 -15.99 16.45
CA GLU A 211 -13.53 -14.84 15.55
C GLU A 211 -14.81 -14.04 15.78
N ASN A 212 -14.68 -12.72 15.93
CA ASN A 212 -15.83 -11.83 15.86
C ASN A 212 -16.30 -11.63 14.40
N GLU A 213 -17.35 -10.83 14.21
CA GLU A 213 -17.94 -10.60 12.89
C GLU A 213 -16.97 -9.87 11.94
N THR A 214 -16.21 -8.90 12.43
CA THR A 214 -15.23 -8.16 11.64
C THR A 214 -14.10 -9.07 11.16
N GLN A 215 -13.56 -9.90 12.05
CA GLN A 215 -12.51 -10.88 11.72
C GLN A 215 -13.00 -11.89 10.68
N ARG A 216 -14.24 -12.37 10.79
CA ARG A 216 -14.82 -13.28 9.80
C ARG A 216 -14.91 -12.64 8.42
N LYS A 217 -15.37 -11.39 8.34
CA LYS A 217 -15.43 -10.63 7.07
C LYS A 217 -14.03 -10.40 6.49
N ALA A 218 -13.07 -9.99 7.31
CA ALA A 218 -11.68 -9.80 6.88
C ALA A 218 -11.08 -11.12 6.35
N LYS A 219 -11.25 -12.23 7.07
CA LYS A 219 -10.82 -13.57 6.65
C LYS A 219 -11.43 -13.99 5.31
N GLU A 220 -12.75 -13.83 5.14
CA GLU A 220 -13.43 -14.12 3.88
C GLU A 220 -12.82 -13.30 2.74
N CYS A 221 -12.66 -11.98 2.95
CA CYS A 221 -12.08 -11.07 1.96
C CYS A 221 -10.64 -11.44 1.58
N ILE A 222 -9.78 -11.73 2.56
CA ILE A 222 -8.38 -12.15 2.34
C ILE A 222 -8.36 -13.42 1.47
N VAL A 223 -9.12 -14.44 1.87
CA VAL A 223 -9.14 -15.74 1.18
C VAL A 223 -9.69 -15.61 -0.25
N GLU A 224 -10.74 -14.80 -0.44
CA GLU A 224 -11.30 -14.53 -1.76
C GLU A 224 -10.30 -13.79 -2.67
N LYS A 225 -9.64 -12.75 -2.17
CA LYS A 225 -8.64 -11.98 -2.92
C LYS A 225 -7.46 -12.88 -3.33
N ILE A 226 -6.93 -13.71 -2.41
CA ILE A 226 -5.85 -14.66 -2.71
C ILE A 226 -6.29 -15.62 -3.83
N ARG A 227 -7.46 -16.26 -3.68
CA ARG A 227 -7.98 -17.20 -4.69
C ARG A 227 -8.22 -16.54 -6.05
N TYR A 228 -8.77 -15.34 -6.04
CA TYR A 228 -9.04 -14.57 -7.25
C TYR A 228 -7.75 -14.30 -8.02
N ILE A 229 -6.73 -13.76 -7.38
CA ILE A 229 -5.46 -13.44 -8.04
C ILE A 229 -4.68 -14.70 -8.40
N SER A 230 -4.65 -15.73 -7.53
CA SER A 230 -4.03 -17.02 -7.88
C SER A 230 -4.67 -17.64 -9.13
N LYS A 231 -5.99 -17.49 -9.31
CA LYS A 231 -6.66 -17.91 -10.55
C LYS A 231 -6.25 -17.02 -11.72
N LEU A 232 -6.20 -15.71 -11.51
CA LEU A 232 -5.87 -14.73 -12.54
C LEU A 232 -4.45 -14.92 -13.10
N LEU A 233 -3.48 -15.26 -12.24
CA LEU A 233 -2.07 -15.47 -12.60
C LEU A 233 -1.76 -16.85 -13.21
N ARG A 234 -2.75 -17.77 -13.28
CA ARG A 234 -2.55 -19.05 -13.97
C ARG A 234 -2.24 -18.83 -15.44
N SER A 235 -1.35 -19.66 -15.97
CA SER A 235 -0.88 -19.53 -17.35
C SER A 235 -1.99 -19.69 -18.40
N ASP A 236 -3.04 -20.44 -18.10
CA ASP A 236 -4.16 -20.75 -18.99
C ASP A 236 -5.37 -19.81 -18.86
N THR A 237 -5.30 -18.81 -17.97
CA THR A 237 -6.43 -17.88 -17.73
C THR A 237 -6.65 -16.94 -18.90
N ASP A 238 -7.92 -16.81 -19.32
CA ASP A 238 -8.36 -15.87 -20.35
C ASP A 238 -8.17 -14.41 -19.89
N LEU A 239 -7.25 -13.72 -20.53
CA LEU A 239 -6.90 -12.32 -20.26
C LEU A 239 -7.80 -11.31 -20.99
N GLN A 240 -8.63 -11.75 -21.94
CA GLN A 240 -9.42 -10.83 -22.78
C GLN A 240 -10.47 -10.03 -22.02
N LYS A 241 -10.82 -10.47 -20.80
CA LYS A 241 -11.78 -9.79 -19.91
C LYS A 241 -11.10 -9.07 -18.74
N VAL A 242 -9.77 -9.12 -18.68
CA VAL A 242 -9.00 -8.54 -17.59
C VAL A 242 -8.68 -7.09 -17.96
N SER A 243 -9.06 -6.16 -17.09
CA SER A 243 -8.81 -4.75 -17.32
C SER A 243 -8.64 -4.01 -16.00
N HIS A 244 -7.60 -3.20 -15.90
CA HIS A 244 -7.40 -2.29 -14.79
C HIS A 244 -7.74 -0.85 -15.22
N PRO A 245 -8.62 -0.12 -14.50
CA PRO A 245 -9.06 1.22 -14.91
C PRO A 245 -7.89 2.18 -15.15
N GLY A 246 -6.91 2.22 -14.25
CA GLY A 246 -5.75 3.12 -14.35
C GLY A 246 -4.79 2.80 -15.49
N TRP A 247 -4.80 1.57 -16.01
CA TRP A 247 -3.91 1.13 -17.09
C TRP A 247 -4.62 0.98 -18.43
N SER A 248 -5.96 0.86 -18.43
CA SER A 248 -6.77 0.78 -19.66
C SER A 248 -6.54 1.98 -20.59
N VAL A 249 -6.41 3.18 -20.02
CA VAL A 249 -6.14 4.42 -20.75
C VAL A 249 -4.76 4.49 -21.39
N LYS A 250 -3.84 3.59 -21.01
CA LYS A 250 -2.46 3.53 -21.53
C LYS A 250 -2.37 2.69 -22.81
N VAL A 251 -3.45 2.00 -23.20
CA VAL A 251 -3.51 1.15 -24.41
C VAL A 251 -4.47 1.78 -25.41
N ILE A 252 -4.05 1.81 -26.68
CA ILE A 252 -4.92 2.29 -27.76
C ILE A 252 -5.95 1.21 -28.07
N LYS A 253 -7.21 1.59 -28.29
CA LYS A 253 -8.35 0.69 -28.53
C LYS A 253 -8.10 -0.47 -29.50
N ARG A 254 -7.37 -0.23 -30.59
CA ARG A 254 -7.05 -1.26 -31.60
C ARG A 254 -6.08 -2.34 -31.12
N GLU A 255 -5.37 -2.08 -30.02
CA GLU A 255 -4.34 -2.96 -29.44
C GLU A 255 -4.78 -3.56 -28.10
N GLU A 256 -5.99 -3.25 -27.63
CA GLU A 256 -6.54 -3.77 -26.37
C GLU A 256 -6.52 -5.30 -26.33
N GLY A 257 -6.88 -5.96 -27.44
CA GLY A 257 -6.88 -7.42 -27.53
C GLY A 257 -5.49 -8.05 -27.31
N LEU A 258 -4.42 -7.31 -27.57
CA LEU A 258 -3.03 -7.79 -27.40
C LEU A 258 -2.47 -7.46 -26.02
N PHE A 259 -2.72 -6.25 -25.52
CA PHE A 259 -2.00 -5.74 -24.34
C PHE A 259 -2.86 -5.58 -23.10
N LEU A 260 -4.15 -5.27 -23.22
CA LEU A 260 -4.93 -4.77 -22.08
C LEU A 260 -4.93 -5.75 -20.91
N GLY A 261 -5.29 -7.01 -21.17
CA GLY A 261 -5.30 -8.04 -20.15
C GLY A 261 -3.93 -8.30 -19.55
N LEU A 262 -2.92 -8.38 -20.42
CA LEU A 262 -1.54 -8.65 -20.05
C LEU A 262 -0.99 -7.61 -19.06
N ILE A 263 -1.10 -6.33 -19.42
CA ILE A 263 -0.55 -5.26 -18.59
C ILE A 263 -1.41 -5.01 -17.34
N SER A 264 -2.72 -5.34 -17.39
CA SER A 264 -3.62 -5.15 -16.25
C SER A 264 -3.38 -6.16 -15.12
N LEU A 265 -2.77 -7.31 -15.40
CA LEU A 265 -2.43 -8.30 -14.37
C LEU A 265 -1.58 -7.69 -13.25
N VAL A 266 -0.65 -6.82 -13.62
CA VAL A 266 0.33 -6.22 -12.71
C VAL A 266 -0.34 -5.36 -11.64
N PRO A 267 -1.01 -4.24 -11.98
CA PRO A 267 -1.63 -3.37 -10.97
C PRO A 267 -2.71 -4.09 -10.17
N ILE A 268 -3.53 -4.93 -10.81
CA ILE A 268 -4.59 -5.69 -10.11
C ILE A 268 -3.98 -6.56 -9.00
N SER A 269 -2.88 -7.26 -9.31
CA SER A 269 -2.21 -8.13 -8.35
C SER A 269 -1.49 -7.34 -7.25
N VAL A 270 -0.83 -6.22 -7.57
CA VAL A 270 -0.15 -5.41 -6.55
C VAL A 270 -1.16 -4.74 -5.60
N GLU A 271 -2.24 -4.17 -6.13
CA GLU A 271 -3.32 -3.58 -5.31
C GLU A 271 -3.93 -4.63 -4.37
N HIS A 272 -4.19 -5.84 -4.85
CA HIS A 272 -4.74 -6.90 -4.01
C HIS A 272 -3.74 -7.39 -2.96
N ALA A 273 -2.45 -7.43 -3.27
CA ALA A 273 -1.42 -7.80 -2.30
C ALA A 273 -1.34 -6.77 -1.17
N TYR A 274 -1.42 -5.48 -1.51
CA TYR A 274 -1.48 -4.39 -0.55
C TYR A 274 -2.75 -4.44 0.31
N ASP A 275 -3.91 -4.66 -0.29
CA ASP A 275 -5.17 -4.85 0.45
C ASP A 275 -5.10 -6.03 1.42
N ILE A 276 -4.49 -7.13 1.01
CA ILE A 276 -4.32 -8.32 1.86
C ILE A 276 -3.41 -8.01 3.06
N ASP A 277 -2.30 -7.29 2.86
CA ASP A 277 -1.41 -6.85 3.95
C ASP A 277 -2.20 -6.06 5.02
N LEU A 278 -2.98 -5.07 4.58
CA LEU A 278 -3.83 -4.26 5.48
C LEU A 278 -4.92 -5.07 6.19
N LEU A 279 -5.56 -5.99 5.48
CA LEU A 279 -6.60 -6.85 6.06
C LEU A 279 -6.03 -7.83 7.08
N ILE A 280 -4.79 -8.31 6.88
CA ILE A 280 -4.11 -9.14 7.87
C ILE A 280 -3.82 -8.31 9.13
N ASP A 281 -3.33 -7.08 9.00
CA ASP A 281 -3.14 -6.17 10.14
C ASP A 281 -4.44 -5.98 10.92
N GLU A 282 -5.55 -5.70 10.22
CA GLU A 282 -6.87 -5.50 10.84
C GLU A 282 -7.35 -6.76 11.56
N TYR A 283 -7.21 -7.93 10.91
CA TYR A 283 -7.58 -9.22 11.50
C TYR A 283 -6.77 -9.50 12.79
N MET A 284 -5.48 -9.18 12.79
CA MET A 284 -4.56 -9.45 13.89
C MET A 284 -4.69 -8.52 15.08
N ARG A 285 -5.02 -7.24 14.87
CA ARG A 285 -5.16 -6.23 15.95
C ARG A 285 -6.12 -6.64 17.05
N GLN A 286 -7.08 -7.51 16.74
CA GLN A 286 -8.12 -7.93 17.67
C GLN A 286 -7.77 -9.21 18.44
N PHE A 287 -6.63 -9.85 18.16
CA PHE A 287 -6.10 -10.96 18.95
C PHE A 287 -5.10 -10.48 20.02
N PRO A 288 -5.18 -10.98 21.26
CA PRO A 288 -4.26 -10.57 22.31
C PRO A 288 -2.81 -10.94 21.97
N ASP A 289 -1.90 -10.00 22.15
CA ASP A 289 -0.48 -10.28 22.25
C ASP A 289 -0.25 -11.08 23.54
N ARG A 290 0.27 -12.29 23.41
CA ARG A 290 0.78 -13.05 24.55
C ARG A 290 2.25 -12.76 24.75
#